data_AF-A0A0Q7N7N8-F1
#
_entry.id   AF-A0A0Q7N7N8-F1
#
_cell.length_a   1.000
_cell.length_b   1.000
_cell.length_c   1.000
_cell.angle_alpha   90.00
_cell.angle_beta   90.00
_cell.angle_gamma   90.00
#
_symmetry.space_group_name_H-M   'P 1'
#
loop_
_entity.id
_entity.type
_entity.pdbx_description
1 polymer ?
#
loop_
_entity_poly.entity_id
_entity_poly.type
_entity_poly.pdbx_seq_one_letter_code
_entity_poly.pdbx_strand_id
1 'polypeptide(L)'
;MTWTESLVVGGIAVVSSAATLTIQSLFQSSLAATERQHRLVMVNDERLWLRRADLYVEMLGQQGGGMAEGYRGARTEKEWAAQRELVPRVLAFSSSSVRTAWNASAEASRELGDYVDNFWPQWHAAEPEDREAIEIEMHHDTHLRQLESASAESAKNLENLIRSELKTAHEDAAGQ
;
A
#
# COMPACT_ATOMS: atom_id res chain seq x y z
N MET A 1 -33.54 -84.70 -15.49
CA MET A 1 -32.44 -84.35 -16.43
C MET A 1 -32.88 -83.08 -17.14
N THR A 2 -32.25 -81.91 -17.04
CA THR A 2 -30.92 -81.47 -16.57
C THR A 2 -31.04 -80.01 -16.12
N TRP A 3 -30.16 -79.63 -15.19
CA TRP A 3 -29.92 -78.27 -14.71
C TRP A 3 -29.38 -77.34 -15.81
N THR A 4 -29.66 -76.03 -15.69
CA THR A 4 -28.61 -74.99 -15.80
C THR A 4 -29.01 -73.75 -15.02
N GLU A 5 -28.15 -73.39 -14.07
CA GLU A 5 -28.05 -72.12 -13.37
C GLU A 5 -27.64 -71.00 -14.32
N SER A 6 -27.98 -69.75 -13.98
CA SER A 6 -27.11 -68.57 -14.13
C SER A 6 -27.67 -67.46 -13.23
N LEU A 7 -27.17 -67.35 -12.01
CA LEU A 7 -26.12 -66.40 -11.57
C LEU A 7 -26.65 -64.95 -11.42
N VAL A 8 -27.04 -64.63 -10.18
CA VAL A 8 -26.92 -63.27 -9.66
C VAL A 8 -25.47 -63.09 -9.24
N VAL A 9 -24.73 -62.22 -9.92
CA VAL A 9 -23.49 -61.65 -9.39
C VAL A 9 -23.58 -60.14 -9.48
N GLY A 10 -23.64 -59.53 -8.29
CA GLY A 10 -22.94 -58.27 -8.02
C GLY A 10 -23.54 -57.00 -8.61
N GLY A 11 -24.66 -56.55 -8.05
CA GLY A 11 -24.74 -55.24 -7.37
C GLY A 11 -24.10 -54.00 -8.01
N ILE A 12 -24.09 -53.85 -9.33
CA ILE A 12 -23.90 -52.55 -9.96
C ILE A 12 -25.27 -52.11 -10.44
N ALA A 13 -25.93 -51.29 -9.62
CA ALA A 13 -27.11 -50.56 -10.07
C ALA A 13 -26.74 -49.88 -11.39
N VAL A 14 -27.50 -50.15 -12.44
CA VAL A 14 -27.52 -49.34 -13.64
C VAL A 14 -28.00 -47.97 -13.19
N VAL A 15 -27.05 -47.10 -12.81
CA VAL A 15 -27.31 -45.70 -12.54
C VAL A 15 -27.76 -45.14 -13.88
N SER A 16 -29.07 -44.96 -14.00
CA SER A 16 -29.75 -44.37 -15.14
C SER A 16 -28.92 -43.22 -15.70
N SER A 17 -28.74 -43.17 -17.02
CA SER A 17 -28.04 -42.11 -17.75
C SER A 17 -28.46 -40.70 -17.33
N ALA A 18 -29.70 -40.54 -16.84
CA ALA A 18 -30.19 -39.31 -16.23
C ALA A 18 -29.41 -38.92 -14.96
N ALA A 19 -29.13 -39.84 -14.03
CA ALA A 19 -28.41 -39.56 -12.80
C ALA A 19 -26.92 -39.25 -13.04
N THR A 20 -26.30 -39.86 -14.05
CA THR A 20 -24.94 -39.53 -14.48
C THR A 20 -24.87 -38.13 -15.08
N LEU A 21 -25.87 -37.74 -15.88
CA LEU A 21 -26.02 -36.39 -16.42
C LEU A 21 -26.20 -35.34 -15.31
N THR A 22 -26.98 -35.64 -14.26
CA THR A 22 -27.16 -34.71 -13.12
C THR A 22 -25.90 -34.53 -12.29
N ILE A 23 -25.13 -35.60 -12.06
CA ILE A 23 -23.85 -35.52 -11.33
C ILE A 23 -22.83 -34.71 -12.14
N GLN A 24 -22.78 -34.93 -13.44
CA GLN A 24 -21.86 -34.21 -14.33
C GLN A 24 -22.21 -32.71 -14.43
N SER A 25 -23.50 -32.35 -14.46
CA SER A 25 -23.95 -30.95 -14.44
C SER A 25 -23.68 -30.25 -13.11
N LEU A 26 -23.79 -30.97 -11.98
CA LEU A 26 -23.45 -30.45 -10.65
C LEU A 26 -21.95 -30.19 -10.52
N PHE A 27 -21.11 -31.08 -11.03
CA PHE A 27 -19.65 -30.87 -11.07
C PHE A 27 -19.27 -29.66 -11.92
N GLN A 28 -19.83 -29.52 -13.12
CA GLN A 28 -19.58 -28.36 -13.98
C GLN A 28 -20.07 -27.05 -13.35
N SER A 29 -21.21 -27.08 -12.67
CA SER A 29 -21.74 -25.91 -11.94
C SER A 29 -20.86 -25.54 -10.75
N SER A 30 -20.33 -26.53 -10.04
CA SER A 30 -19.38 -26.30 -8.93
C SER A 30 -18.08 -25.70 -9.43
N LEU A 31 -17.49 -26.23 -10.51
CA LEU A 31 -16.29 -25.68 -11.13
C LEU A 31 -16.50 -24.23 -11.61
N ALA A 32 -17.61 -23.96 -12.29
CA ALA A 32 -17.95 -22.61 -12.75
C ALA A 32 -18.23 -21.63 -11.58
N ALA A 33 -18.67 -22.13 -10.42
CA ALA A 33 -18.80 -21.32 -9.21
C ALA A 33 -17.43 -21.05 -8.58
N THR A 34 -16.56 -22.05 -8.50
CA THR A 34 -15.19 -21.91 -7.99
C THR A 34 -14.36 -20.97 -8.86
N GLU A 35 -14.45 -21.08 -10.20
CA GLU A 35 -13.79 -20.18 -11.14
C GLU A 35 -14.33 -18.74 -11.09
N ARG A 36 -15.63 -18.57 -10.79
CA ARG A 36 -16.20 -17.23 -10.56
C ARG A 36 -15.72 -16.64 -9.25
N GLN A 37 -15.67 -17.44 -8.20
CA GLN A 37 -15.20 -17.00 -6.88
C GLN A 37 -13.71 -16.66 -6.91
N HIS A 38 -12.90 -17.47 -7.58
CA HIS A 38 -11.47 -17.20 -7.82
C HIS A 38 -11.26 -15.90 -8.60
N ARG A 39 -11.98 -15.68 -9.72
CA ARG A 39 -11.95 -14.40 -10.45
C ARG A 39 -12.34 -13.19 -9.60
N LEU A 40 -13.32 -13.33 -8.71
CA LEU A 40 -13.74 -12.24 -7.81
C LEU A 40 -12.69 -11.92 -6.75
N VAL A 41 -11.96 -12.94 -6.26
CA VAL A 41 -10.82 -12.73 -5.35
C VAL A 41 -9.72 -11.95 -6.06
N MET A 42 -9.29 -12.39 -7.26
CA MET A 42 -8.26 -11.72 -8.05
C MET A 42 -8.59 -10.25 -8.34
N VAL A 43 -9.83 -9.94 -8.76
CA VAL A 43 -10.28 -8.56 -9.03
C VAL A 43 -10.31 -7.70 -7.76
N ASN A 44 -10.64 -8.28 -6.61
CA ASN A 44 -10.62 -7.57 -5.35
C ASN A 44 -9.19 -7.27 -4.89
N ASP A 45 -8.26 -8.20 -5.09
CA ASP A 45 -6.85 -8.03 -4.73
C ASP A 45 -6.18 -6.96 -5.61
N GLU A 46 -6.48 -6.92 -6.90
CA GLU A 46 -6.00 -5.88 -7.82
C GLU A 46 -6.54 -4.48 -7.45
N ARG A 47 -7.82 -4.38 -7.08
CA ARG A 47 -8.41 -3.12 -6.60
C ARG A 47 -7.81 -2.65 -5.28
N LEU A 48 -7.49 -3.59 -4.38
CA LEU A 48 -6.85 -3.28 -3.11
C LEU A 48 -5.42 -2.79 -3.33
N TRP A 49 -4.70 -3.40 -4.27
CA TRP A 49 -3.36 -2.99 -4.69
C TRP A 49 -3.35 -1.56 -5.25
N LEU A 50 -4.24 -1.23 -6.18
CA LEU A 50 -4.35 0.12 -6.74
C LEU A 50 -4.65 1.17 -5.65
N ARG A 51 -5.59 0.90 -4.75
CA ARG A 51 -5.91 1.81 -3.64
C ARG A 51 -4.73 2.03 -2.69
N ARG A 52 -3.92 1.00 -2.47
CA ARG A 52 -2.70 1.09 -1.65
C ARG A 52 -1.61 1.89 -2.37
N ALA A 53 -1.47 1.74 -3.69
CA ALA A 53 -0.56 2.55 -4.50
C ALA A 53 -0.95 4.04 -4.47
N ASP A 54 -2.24 4.36 -4.67
CA ASP A 54 -2.75 5.74 -4.59
C ASP A 54 -2.49 6.36 -3.22
N LEU A 55 -2.76 5.61 -2.14
CA LEU A 55 -2.44 6.03 -0.78
C LEU A 55 -0.94 6.36 -0.60
N TYR A 56 -0.06 5.54 -1.17
CA TYR A 56 1.39 5.74 -1.06
C TYR A 56 1.88 6.96 -1.84
N VAL A 57 1.26 7.29 -2.96
CA VAL A 57 1.53 8.56 -3.66
C VAL A 57 1.13 9.76 -2.79
N GLU A 58 -0.05 9.70 -2.16
CA GLU A 58 -0.51 10.75 -1.25
C GLU A 58 0.41 10.90 -0.03
N MET A 59 0.91 9.80 0.54
CA MET A 59 1.85 9.82 1.67
C MET A 59 3.16 10.53 1.32
N LEU A 60 3.74 10.22 0.15
CA LEU A 60 4.98 10.83 -0.32
C LEU A 60 4.81 12.33 -0.58
N GLY A 61 3.67 12.74 -1.16
CA GLY A 61 3.37 14.15 -1.42
C GLY A 61 3.20 15.01 -0.16
N GLN A 62 3.06 14.41 1.02
CA GLN A 62 2.75 15.09 2.28
C GLN A 62 3.88 15.05 3.31
N GLN A 63 5.08 14.56 2.96
CA GLN A 63 6.22 14.40 3.88
C GLN A 63 6.70 15.72 4.52
N GLY A 64 6.55 16.88 3.86
CA GLY A 64 7.07 18.17 4.33
C GLY A 64 6.13 19.03 5.19
N GLY A 65 4.85 18.65 5.37
CA GLY A 65 3.81 19.53 5.98
C GLY A 65 3.49 19.25 7.45
N GLY A 66 4.44 18.73 8.22
CA GLY A 66 4.20 18.35 9.62
C GLY A 66 3.18 17.21 9.77
N MET A 67 3.13 16.29 8.81
CA MET A 67 2.13 15.22 8.70
C MET A 67 2.44 13.97 9.53
N ALA A 68 3.37 14.07 10.48
CA ALA A 68 3.66 13.01 11.42
C ALA A 68 2.42 12.65 12.25
N GLU A 69 2.19 11.35 12.44
CA GLU A 69 1.16 10.84 13.33
C GLU A 69 1.42 11.35 14.76
N GLY A 70 0.34 11.76 15.45
CA GLY A 70 0.45 12.24 16.83
C GLY A 70 1.03 13.65 17.02
N TYR A 71 1.44 14.35 15.96
CA TYR A 71 1.87 15.74 16.05
C TYR A 71 0.75 16.67 16.55
N ARG A 72 1.08 17.54 17.50
CA ARG A 72 0.15 18.48 18.17
C ARG A 72 0.50 19.96 17.97
N GLY A 73 1.54 20.27 17.18
CA GLY A 73 1.98 21.65 16.98
C GLY A 73 1.12 22.44 15.98
N ALA A 74 1.54 23.67 15.69
CA ALA A 74 0.83 24.55 14.77
C ALA A 74 0.75 23.93 13.37
N ARG A 75 -0.42 24.02 12.76
CA ARG A 75 -0.72 23.59 11.40
C ARG A 75 -1.70 24.55 10.77
N THR A 76 -1.59 24.71 9.47
CA THR A 76 -2.60 25.37 8.65
C THR A 76 -3.89 24.55 8.63
N GLU A 77 -5.01 25.21 8.32
CA GLU A 77 -6.31 24.54 8.18
C GLU A 77 -6.26 23.41 7.13
N LYS A 78 -5.52 23.63 6.04
CA LYS A 78 -5.32 22.66 4.95
C LYS A 78 -4.57 21.41 5.42
N GLU A 79 -3.51 21.58 6.21
CA GLU A 79 -2.76 20.45 6.79
C GLU A 79 -3.62 19.66 7.77
N TRP A 80 -4.46 20.33 8.57
CA TRP A 80 -5.40 19.65 9.46
C TRP A 80 -6.49 18.87 8.73
N ALA A 81 -6.99 19.39 7.61
CA ALA A 81 -7.96 18.69 6.79
C ALA A 81 -7.32 17.43 6.17
N ALA A 82 -6.15 17.59 5.55
CA ALA A 82 -5.43 16.49 4.93
C ALA A 82 -5.00 15.42 5.96
N GLN A 83 -4.54 15.80 7.15
CA GLN A 83 -4.18 14.83 8.19
C GLN A 83 -5.39 14.00 8.63
N ARG A 84 -6.56 14.63 8.81
CA ARG A 84 -7.79 13.96 9.24
C ARG A 84 -8.28 12.91 8.24
N GLU A 85 -8.03 13.11 6.96
CA GLU A 85 -8.38 12.15 5.91
C GLU A 85 -7.31 11.08 5.70
N LEU A 86 -6.02 11.49 5.72
CA LEU A 86 -4.90 10.62 5.38
C LEU A 86 -4.56 9.64 6.49
N VAL A 87 -4.45 10.09 7.76
CA VAL A 87 -4.01 9.22 8.87
C VAL A 87 -4.90 7.98 9.04
N PRO A 88 -6.24 8.07 9.05
CA PRO A 88 -7.08 6.88 9.16
C PRO A 88 -6.88 5.89 8.01
N ARG A 89 -6.66 6.38 6.78
CA ARG A 89 -6.40 5.53 5.61
C ARG A 89 -5.05 4.84 5.71
N VAL A 90 -4.02 5.57 6.13
CA VAL A 90 -2.69 5.02 6.42
C VAL A 90 -2.81 3.92 7.48
N LEU A 91 -3.47 4.18 8.60
CA LEU A 91 -3.69 3.19 9.67
C LEU A 91 -4.45 1.95 9.21
N ALA A 92 -5.40 2.10 8.29
CA ALA A 92 -6.22 1.00 7.80
C ALA A 92 -5.53 0.14 6.73
N PHE A 93 -4.69 0.75 5.87
CA PHE A 93 -4.24 0.11 4.64
C PHE A 93 -2.73 -0.10 4.53
N SER A 94 -1.90 0.56 5.33
CA SER A 94 -0.44 0.37 5.26
C SER A 94 0.10 -0.54 6.38
N SER A 95 1.22 -1.19 6.11
CA SER A 95 1.90 -2.00 7.12
C SER A 95 2.43 -1.14 8.27
N SER A 96 2.69 -1.75 9.43
CA SER A 96 3.37 -1.06 10.54
C SER A 96 4.73 -0.50 10.12
N SER A 97 5.47 -1.20 9.26
CA SER A 97 6.78 -0.76 8.78
C SER A 97 6.70 0.50 7.93
N VAL A 98 5.73 0.56 7.00
CA VAL A 98 5.49 1.76 6.18
C VAL A 98 5.03 2.93 7.04
N ARG A 99 4.19 2.69 8.06
CA ARG A 99 3.78 3.73 9.02
C ARG A 99 4.95 4.32 9.80
N THR A 100 5.81 3.45 10.35
CA THR A 100 7.00 3.89 11.09
C THR A 100 7.93 4.71 10.19
N ALA A 101 8.17 4.25 8.96
CA ALA A 101 9.02 4.99 8.02
C ALA A 101 8.40 6.32 7.57
N TRP A 102 7.08 6.37 7.44
CA TRP A 102 6.37 7.61 7.11
C TRP A 102 6.48 8.63 8.24
N ASN A 103 6.25 8.22 9.49
CA ASN A 103 6.42 9.09 10.65
C ASN A 103 7.85 9.59 10.77
N ALA A 104 8.85 8.71 10.64
CA ALA A 104 10.26 9.10 10.69
C ALA A 104 10.61 10.11 9.58
N SER A 105 10.07 9.91 8.37
CA SER A 105 10.31 10.83 7.26
C SER A 105 9.63 12.18 7.43
N ALA A 106 8.40 12.20 7.96
CA ALA A 106 7.70 13.43 8.29
C ALA A 106 8.40 14.20 9.43
N GLU A 107 8.95 13.49 10.41
CA GLU A 107 9.72 14.09 11.51
C GLU A 107 11.03 14.72 11.02
N ALA A 108 11.80 14.02 10.19
CA ALA A 108 13.04 14.54 9.64
C ALA A 108 12.81 15.76 8.72
N SER A 109 11.73 15.72 7.91
CA SER A 109 11.35 16.86 7.08
C SER A 109 10.92 18.06 7.91
N ARG A 110 10.20 17.82 9.01
CA ARG A 110 9.82 18.88 9.96
C ARG A 110 11.04 19.48 10.65
N GLU A 111 11.97 18.66 11.13
CA GLU A 111 13.18 19.14 11.81
C GLU A 111 14.02 20.03 10.88
N LEU A 112 14.15 19.63 9.61
CA LEU A 112 14.76 20.47 8.58
C LEU A 112 14.00 21.80 8.39
N GLY A 113 12.67 21.75 8.24
CA GLY A 113 11.83 22.95 8.10
C GLY A 113 11.95 23.89 9.30
N ASP A 114 11.82 23.36 10.52
CA ASP A 114 11.97 24.11 11.78
C ASP A 114 13.37 24.74 11.86
N TYR A 115 14.42 24.06 11.41
CA TYR A 115 15.76 24.62 11.39
C TYR A 115 15.88 25.77 10.40
N VAL A 116 15.37 25.62 9.17
CA VAL A 116 15.36 26.70 8.17
C VAL A 116 14.56 27.91 8.67
N ASP A 117 13.37 27.69 9.24
CA ASP A 117 12.53 28.77 9.77
C ASP A 117 13.22 29.56 10.89
N ASN A 118 13.93 28.86 11.79
CA ASN A 118 14.54 29.47 12.98
C ASN A 118 15.90 30.12 12.69
N PHE A 119 16.72 29.51 11.83
CA PHE A 119 18.11 29.91 11.61
C PHE A 119 18.36 30.59 10.26
N TRP A 120 17.42 30.45 9.33
CA TRP A 120 17.47 31.05 8.00
C TRP A 120 16.18 31.83 7.66
N PRO A 121 15.66 32.71 8.55
CA PRO A 121 14.42 33.44 8.30
C PRO A 121 14.47 34.32 7.03
N GLN A 122 15.67 34.77 6.64
CA GLN A 122 15.89 35.50 5.40
C GLN A 122 15.57 34.68 4.15
N TRP A 123 15.65 33.35 4.22
CA TRP A 123 15.28 32.45 3.12
C TRP A 123 13.84 32.66 2.65
N HIS A 124 12.92 32.83 3.61
CA HIS A 124 11.49 33.02 3.34
C HIS A 124 11.16 34.45 2.89
N ALA A 125 11.97 35.42 3.28
CA ALA A 125 11.81 36.82 2.94
C ALA A 125 12.54 37.25 1.65
N ALA A 126 13.42 36.38 1.13
CA ALA A 126 14.25 36.69 -0.03
C ALA A 126 13.46 36.71 -1.33
N GLU A 127 13.68 37.78 -2.10
CA GLU A 127 13.28 37.87 -3.50
C GLU A 127 14.00 36.81 -4.33
N PRO A 128 13.43 36.35 -5.46
CA PRO A 128 14.02 35.27 -6.26
C PRO A 128 15.49 35.50 -6.67
N GLU A 129 15.87 36.76 -6.89
CA GLU A 129 17.23 37.17 -7.28
C GLU A 129 18.26 37.10 -6.13
N ASP A 130 17.83 37.19 -4.88
CA ASP A 130 18.70 37.12 -3.70
C ASP A 130 18.80 35.70 -3.12
N ARG A 131 17.91 34.79 -3.53
CA ARG A 131 17.86 33.41 -3.03
C ARG A 131 19.13 32.63 -3.32
N GLU A 132 19.72 32.77 -4.50
CA GLU A 132 20.93 32.02 -4.87
C GLU A 132 22.10 32.33 -3.91
N ALA A 133 22.28 33.59 -3.52
CA ALA A 133 23.32 33.97 -2.58
C ALA A 133 23.08 33.35 -1.19
N ILE A 134 21.83 33.33 -0.73
CA ILE A 134 21.43 32.73 0.54
C ILE A 134 21.57 31.20 0.50
N GLU A 135 21.19 30.54 -0.59
CA GLU A 135 21.40 29.09 -0.79
C GLU A 135 22.89 28.73 -0.72
N ILE A 136 23.76 29.54 -1.32
CA ILE A 136 25.21 29.34 -1.24
C ILE A 136 25.68 29.43 0.21
N GLU A 137 25.22 30.41 0.99
CA GLU A 137 25.56 30.51 2.42
C GLU A 137 25.03 29.32 3.21
N MET A 138 23.78 28.94 2.98
CA MET A 138 23.12 27.76 3.56
C MET A 138 23.89 26.47 3.27
N HIS A 139 24.44 26.30 2.06
CA HIS A 139 25.25 25.13 1.71
C HIS A 139 26.55 24.99 2.53
N HIS A 140 27.05 26.07 3.13
CA HIS A 140 28.20 26.00 4.03
C HIS A 140 27.80 25.61 5.47
N ASP A 141 26.51 25.67 5.81
CA ASP A 141 25.99 25.20 7.09
C ASP A 141 26.09 23.67 7.18
N THR A 142 26.88 23.20 8.14
CA THR A 142 27.10 21.77 8.33
C THR A 142 25.91 21.08 9.00
N HIS A 143 25.18 21.79 9.85
CA HIS A 143 24.01 21.23 10.52
C HIS A 143 22.83 21.15 9.55
N LEU A 144 22.62 22.18 8.74
CA LEU A 144 21.61 22.14 7.67
C LEU A 144 21.82 20.94 6.76
N ARG A 145 23.05 20.73 6.27
CA ARG A 145 23.38 19.57 5.42
C ARG A 145 23.14 18.22 6.10
N GLN A 146 23.36 18.12 7.41
CA GLN A 146 23.06 16.90 8.16
C GLN A 146 21.56 16.64 8.20
N LEU A 147 20.75 17.68 8.42
CA LEU A 147 19.28 17.58 8.41
C LEU A 147 18.74 17.28 7.00
N GLU A 148 19.29 17.90 5.96
CA GLU A 148 18.97 17.58 4.56
C GLU A 148 19.28 16.12 4.24
N SER A 149 20.45 15.63 4.65
CA SER A 149 20.83 14.23 4.46
C SER A 149 19.90 13.28 5.21
N ALA A 150 19.57 13.58 6.47
CA ALA A 150 18.66 12.77 7.27
C ALA A 150 17.24 12.74 6.67
N SER A 151 16.74 13.91 6.24
CA SER A 151 15.45 14.03 5.56
C SER A 151 15.44 13.22 4.26
N ALA A 152 16.46 13.37 3.40
CA ALA A 152 16.57 12.62 2.15
C ALA A 152 16.69 11.10 2.38
N GLU A 153 17.48 10.67 3.37
CA GLU A 153 17.65 9.26 3.71
C GLU A 153 16.33 8.65 4.21
N SER A 154 15.63 9.35 5.11
CA SER A 154 14.34 8.90 5.62
C SER A 154 13.28 8.78 4.52
N ALA A 155 13.23 9.74 3.59
CA ALA A 155 12.32 9.72 2.45
C ALA A 155 12.62 8.54 1.51
N LYS A 156 13.90 8.31 1.21
CA LYS A 156 14.34 7.17 0.41
C LYS A 156 14.03 5.82 1.07
N ASN A 157 14.17 5.74 2.40
CA ASN A 157 13.81 4.54 3.15
C ASN A 157 12.31 4.27 3.09
N LEU A 158 11.46 5.29 3.22
CA LEU A 158 10.01 5.16 3.03
C LEU A 158 9.68 4.68 1.61
N GLU A 159 10.28 5.30 0.59
CA GLU A 159 10.06 4.93 -0.80
C GLU A 159 10.45 3.47 -1.08
N ASN A 160 11.60 3.02 -0.58
CA ASN A 160 12.05 1.64 -0.73
C ASN A 160 11.10 0.64 -0.08
N LEU A 161 10.59 0.95 1.12
CA LEU A 161 9.62 0.11 1.82
C LEU A 161 8.28 0.04 1.07
N ILE A 162 7.79 1.18 0.59
CA ILE A 162 6.59 1.27 -0.24
C ILE A 162 6.74 0.41 -1.51
N ARG A 163 7.87 0.56 -2.23
CA ARG A 163 8.14 -0.23 -3.44
C ARG A 163 8.21 -1.72 -3.14
N SER A 164 8.86 -2.11 -2.05
CA SER A 164 8.94 -3.51 -1.63
C SER A 164 7.55 -4.07 -1.33
N GLU A 165 6.73 -3.34 -0.58
CA GLU A 165 5.39 -3.80 -0.20
C GLU A 165 4.45 -3.90 -1.41
N LEU A 166 4.49 -2.92 -2.32
CA LEU A 166 3.72 -2.96 -3.56
C LEU A 166 4.17 -4.10 -4.48
N LYS A 167 5.47 -4.40 -4.52
CA LYS A 167 6.00 -5.53 -5.29
C LYS A 167 5.50 -6.86 -4.73
N THR A 168 5.63 -7.10 -3.43
CA THR A 168 5.12 -8.31 -2.78
C THR A 168 3.61 -8.45 -3.00
N ALA A 169 2.84 -7.38 -2.79
CA ALA A 169 1.39 -7.41 -3.01
C ALA A 169 1.01 -7.69 -4.47
N HIS A 170 1.83 -7.26 -5.44
CA HIS A 170 1.63 -7.57 -6.85
C HIS A 170 1.98 -9.03 -7.17
N GLU A 171 3.09 -9.55 -6.64
CA GLU A 171 3.49 -10.94 -6.80
C GLU A 171 2.46 -11.90 -6.20
N ASP A 172 1.91 -11.57 -5.03
CA ASP A 172 0.83 -12.32 -4.39
C ASP A 172 -0.46 -12.31 -5.23
N ALA A 173 -0.77 -11.18 -5.88
CA ALA A 173 -1.92 -11.04 -6.78
C ALA A 173 -1.70 -11.70 -8.15
N ALA A 174 -0.46 -11.96 -8.57
CA ALA A 174 -0.13 -12.55 -9.88
C ALA A 174 0.22 -14.05 -9.81
N GLY A 175 0.55 -14.57 -8.63
CA GLY A 175 1.04 -15.94 -8.39
C GLY A 175 -0.01 -16.97 -7.92
N GLN A 176 -1.30 -16.63 -7.91
CA GLN A 176 -2.42 -17.52 -7.56
C GLN A 176 -3.43 -17.67 -8.71
#